data_AF-A0A962Z9Y7-F1
#
_entry.id   AF-A0A962Z9Y7-F1
#
_cell.length_a   1.000
_cell.length_b   1.000
_cell.length_c   1.000
_cell.angle_alpha   90.00
_cell.angle_beta   90.00
_cell.angle_gamma   90.00
#
_symmetry.space_group_name_H-M   'P 1'
#
loop_
_entity.id
_entity.type
_entity.pdbx_description
1 polymer ?
#
loop_
_entity_poly.entity_id
_entity_poly.type
_entity_poly.pdbx_seq_one_letter_code
_entity_poly.pdbx_strand_id
1 'polypeptide(L)' 'CIALRTGLVKDGKLYLQAGGGVVADSNPDAEYEESLNKARALIRAAEEAVRFAQRSR' A
#
# COMPACT_ATOMS: atom_id res chain seq x y z
N CYS A 1 -12.22 12.98 -5.38
CA CYS A 1 -11.20 11.90 -5.35
C CYS A 1 -11.72 10.76 -4.49
N ILE A 2 -11.14 9.55 -4.59
CA ILE A 2 -11.45 8.42 -3.69
C ILE A 2 -10.18 8.14 -2.87
N ALA A 3 -10.31 7.86 -1.57
CA ALA A 3 -9.20 7.56 -0.67
C ALA A 3 -8.59 6.15 -0.90
N LEU A 4 -8.11 5.91 -2.11
CA LEU A 4 -7.33 4.74 -2.51
C LEU A 4 -5.88 5.13 -2.70
N ARG A 5 -4.96 4.16 -2.64
CA ARG A 5 -3.50 4.43 -2.74
C ARG A 5 -3.07 5.55 -1.76
N THR A 6 -3.64 5.54 -0.57
CA THR A 6 -3.40 6.53 0.48
C THR A 6 -2.83 5.82 1.71
N GLY A 7 -1.92 6.48 2.42
CA GLY A 7 -1.41 6.02 3.70
C GLY A 7 -1.80 6.96 4.84
N LEU A 8 -2.20 6.40 5.98
CA LEU A 8 -2.46 7.14 7.21
C LEU A 8 -1.26 6.97 8.13
N VAL A 9 -0.61 8.07 8.52
CA VAL A 9 0.46 8.03 9.54
C VAL A 9 -0.13 8.43 10.88
N LYS A 10 -0.05 7.54 11.87
CA LYS A 10 -0.51 7.78 13.23
C LYS A 10 0.42 7.04 14.21
N ASP A 11 0.80 7.71 15.29
CA ASP A 11 1.62 7.14 16.37
C ASP A 11 2.91 6.46 15.86
N GLY A 12 3.58 7.11 14.89
CA GLY A 12 4.82 6.60 14.28
C GLY A 12 4.64 5.39 13.35
N LYS A 13 3.40 5.01 13.02
CA LYS A 13 3.08 3.88 12.13
C LYS A 13 2.38 4.35 10.86
N LEU A 14 2.78 3.78 9.73
CA LEU A 14 2.10 3.93 8.45
C LEU A 14 1.07 2.80 8.29
N TYR A 15 -0.20 3.17 8.17
CA TYR A 15 -1.31 2.27 7.91
C TYR A 15 -1.71 2.35 6.43
N LEU A 16 -1.81 1.20 5.78
CA LEU A 16 -2.20 1.07 4.39
C LEU A 16 -3.39 0.12 4.27
N GLN A 17 -4.35 0.47 3.42
CA GLN A 17 -5.45 -0.40 3.04
C GLN A 17 -5.44 -0.62 1.53
N ALA A 18 -5.59 -1.89 1.13
CA ALA A 18 -5.73 -2.31 -0.25
C ALA A 18 -6.72 -3.47 -0.35
N GLY A 19 -7.34 -3.61 -1.52
CA GLY A 19 -8.31 -4.64 -1.82
C GLY A 19 -8.60 -4.70 -3.32
N GLY A 20 -9.48 -5.60 -3.72
CA GLY A 20 -9.95 -5.81 -5.09
C GLY A 20 -11.46 -5.95 -5.13
N GLY A 21 -12.02 -5.90 -6.35
CA GLY A 21 -13.42 -6.27 -6.56
C GLY A 21 -13.50 -7.77 -6.83
N VAL A 22 -14.33 -8.48 -6.09
CA VAL A 22 -14.55 -9.93 -6.29
C VAL A 22 -15.70 -10.13 -7.27
N VAL A 23 -15.50 -11.01 -8.25
CA VAL A 23 -16.51 -11.45 -9.21
C VAL A 23 -16.71 -12.97 -9.12
N ALA A 24 -17.68 -13.49 -9.88
CA ALA A 24 -18.13 -14.90 -9.75
C ALA A 24 -17.02 -15.93 -10.02
N ASP A 25 -16.05 -15.58 -10.86
CA ASP A 25 -14.93 -16.40 -11.31
C ASP A 25 -13.58 -15.98 -10.69
N SER A 26 -13.59 -15.05 -9.71
CA SER A 26 -12.37 -14.63 -9.00
C SER A 26 -11.68 -15.82 -8.31
N ASN A 27 -10.34 -15.82 -8.38
CA ASN A 27 -9.50 -16.77 -7.66
C ASN A 27 -8.98 -16.13 -6.36
N PRO A 28 -9.26 -16.69 -5.16
CA PRO A 28 -8.87 -16.07 -3.89
C PRO A 28 -7.39 -15.73 -3.76
N ASP A 29 -6.50 -16.60 -4.24
CA ASP A 29 -5.05 -16.40 -4.15
C ASP A 29 -4.60 -15.25 -5.07
N ALA A 30 -5.16 -15.17 -6.28
CA ALA A 30 -4.89 -14.08 -7.21
C ALA A 30 -5.37 -12.71 -6.67
N GLU A 31 -6.56 -12.64 -6.05
CA GLU A 31 -7.09 -11.41 -5.46
C GLU A 31 -6.29 -10.94 -4.24
N TYR A 32 -5.79 -11.90 -3.46
CA TYR A 32 -4.88 -11.63 -2.35
C TYR A 32 -3.56 -11.03 -2.85
N GLU A 33 -2.94 -11.66 -3.85
CA GLU A 33 -1.74 -11.16 -4.50
C GLU A 33 -1.96 -9.77 -5.11
N GLU A 34 -3.11 -9.53 -5.76
CA GLU A 34 -3.48 -8.20 -6.27
C GLU A 34 -3.51 -7.15 -5.15
N SER A 35 -4.14 -7.48 -4.02
CA SER A 35 -4.24 -6.60 -2.86
C SER A 35 -2.85 -6.25 -2.29
N LEU A 36 -1.96 -7.25 -2.18
CA LEU A 36 -0.56 -7.05 -1.80
C LEU A 36 0.20 -6.17 -2.80
N ASN A 37 0.04 -6.43 -4.10
CA ASN A 37 0.68 -5.67 -5.17
C ASN A 37 0.25 -4.18 -5.13
N LYS A 38 -1.04 -3.91 -4.87
CA LYS A 38 -1.55 -2.54 -4.73
C LYS A 38 -0.95 -1.80 -3.54
N ALA A 39 -0.82 -2.46 -2.40
CA ALA A 39 -0.21 -1.90 -1.19
C ALA A 39 1.30 -1.67 -1.33
N ARG A 40 2.00 -2.60 -2.00
CA ARG A 40 3.47 -2.60 -2.15
C ARG A 40 4.02 -1.31 -2.75
N ALA A 41 3.28 -0.67 -3.65
CA ALA A 41 3.66 0.61 -4.24
C ALA A 41 3.88 1.71 -3.18
N LEU A 42 2.97 1.82 -2.20
CA LEU A 42 3.08 2.80 -1.13
C LEU A 42 4.16 2.46 -0.11
N ILE A 43 4.34 1.17 0.17
CA ILE A 43 5.43 0.70 1.04
C ILE A 43 6.78 1.13 0.46
N ARG A 44 7.03 0.85 -0.83
CA ARG A 44 8.27 1.27 -1.51
C ARG A 44 8.44 2.78 -1.52
N ALA A 45 7.37 3.54 -1.75
CA ALA A 45 7.43 4.99 -1.71
C ALA A 45 7.81 5.51 -0.31
N ALA A 46 7.26 4.90 0.75
CA ALA A 46 7.62 5.24 2.13
C ALA A 46 9.07 4.88 2.46
N GLU A 47 9.55 3.72 2.03
CA GLU A 47 10.96 3.30 2.21
C GLU A 47 11.93 4.29 1.54
N GLU A 48 11.66 4.69 0.30
CA GLU A 48 12.47 5.68 -0.41
C GLU A 48 12.40 7.06 0.26
N ALA A 49 11.24 7.48 0.76
CA ALA A 49 11.10 8.72 1.50
C ALA A 49 11.94 8.73 2.80
N VAL A 50 11.95 7.62 3.54
CA VAL A 50 12.80 7.46 4.73
C VAL A 50 14.28 7.53 4.35
N ARG A 51 14.70 6.81 3.29
CA ARG A 51 16.08 6.83 2.81
C ARG A 51 16.52 8.24 2.40
N PHE A 52 15.66 8.98 1.70
CA PHE A 52 15.92 10.34 1.30
C PHE A 52 16.09 11.26 2.52
N ALA A 53 15.16 11.20 3.48
CA ALA A 53 15.22 12.01 4.70
C ALA A 53 16.47 11.72 5.55
N GLN A 54 16.98 10.49 5.56
CA GLN A 54 18.22 10.13 6.24
C GLN A 54 19.47 10.71 5.57
N ARG A 55 19.51 10.80 4.24
CA ARG A 55 20.65 11.37 3.49
C ARG A 55 20.74 12.89 3.58
N SER A 56 19.64 13.55 3.88
CA SER A 56 19.56 15.01 4.02
C SER A 56 19.85 15.51 5.44
N ARG A 57 20.15 14.60 6.39
CA ARG A 57 20.69 14.92 7.72
C ARG A 57 22.21 14.84 7.69
#